data_AF-A0A0G0DSU1-F1
#
_entry.id   AF-A0A0G0DSU1-F1
#
_cell.length_a   1.000
_cell.length_b   1.000
_cell.length_c   1.000
_cell.angle_alpha   90.00
_cell.angle_beta   90.00
_cell.angle_gamma   90.00
#
_symmetry.space_group_name_H-M   'P 1'
#
loop_
_entity.id
_entity.type
_entity.pdbx_description
1 polymer ?
#
loop_
_entity_poly.entity_id
_entity_poly.type
_entity_poly.pdbx_seq_one_letter_code
_entity_poly.pdbx_strand_id
1 'polypeptide(L)'
;MNRKQIEKLVCLSYTKGRLDEVKVQKISRILSKRLLKEYIKFLKRYEQKNKLIIVISQSDPKEIIKIRKHYEKIFPKKNIVFQEDKTLIGGIKIIDNDKIYEFSLKGIFGELINNQTL
;
A
#
# COMPACT_ATOMS: atom_id res chain seq x y z
N MET A 1 -6.35 -0.62 28.60
CA MET A 1 -5.35 -0.99 27.57
C MET A 1 -4.62 0.27 27.13
N ASN A 2 -3.30 0.22 27.00
CA ASN A 2 -2.49 1.34 26.50
C ASN A 2 -2.22 1.20 24.99
N ARG A 3 -1.69 2.26 24.38
CA ARG A 3 -1.40 2.32 22.94
C ARG A 3 -0.51 1.17 22.46
N LYS A 4 0.56 0.84 23.19
CA LYS A 4 1.50 -0.25 22.85
C LYS A 4 0.80 -1.61 22.80
N GLN A 5 -0.16 -1.85 23.70
CA GLN A 5 -0.95 -3.07 23.69
C GLN A 5 -1.87 -3.16 22.46
N ILE A 6 -2.47 -2.04 22.03
CA ILE A 6 -3.29 -2.01 20.81
C ILE A 6 -2.43 -2.32 19.58
N GLU A 7 -1.25 -1.71 19.48
CA GLU A 7 -0.30 -1.99 18.39
C GLU A 7 0.11 -3.47 18.37
N LYS A 8 0.32 -4.09 19.53
CA LYS A 8 0.58 -5.54 19.62
C LYS A 8 -0.59 -6.39 19.12
N LEU A 9 -1.83 -6.02 19.44
CA LEU A 9 -3.02 -6.71 18.91
C LEU A 9 -3.11 -6.59 17.39
N VAL A 10 -2.76 -5.44 16.82
CA VAL A 10 -2.69 -5.27 15.36
C VAL A 10 -1.70 -6.27 14.76
N CYS A 11 -0.48 -6.37 15.27
CA CYS A 11 0.49 -7.36 14.78
C CYS A 11 -0.02 -8.80 14.89
N LEU A 12 -0.68 -9.15 16.01
CA LEU A 12 -1.24 -10.49 16.22
C LEU A 12 -2.37 -10.83 15.26
N SER A 13 -3.04 -9.82 14.69
CA SER A 13 -4.14 -9.99 13.75
C SER A 13 -3.71 -10.41 12.35
N TYR A 14 -2.40 -10.48 12.10
CA TYR A 14 -1.86 -10.95 10.82
C TYR A 14 -1.33 -12.38 10.94
N THR A 15 -1.51 -13.13 9.87
CA THR A 15 -0.95 -14.48 9.68
C THR A 15 -0.30 -14.51 8.31
N LYS A 16 1.00 -14.82 8.23
CA LYS A 16 1.78 -14.82 6.97
C LYS A 16 1.65 -13.51 6.19
N GLY A 17 1.63 -12.36 6.89
CA GLY A 17 1.51 -11.03 6.28
C GLY A 17 0.12 -10.67 5.76
N ARG A 18 -0.90 -11.52 5.97
CA ARG A 18 -2.30 -11.24 5.60
C ARG A 18 -3.14 -11.06 6.85
N LEU A 19 -4.13 -10.17 6.77
CA LEU A 19 -5.08 -9.96 7.86
C LEU A 19 -5.92 -11.23 8.07
N ASP A 20 -5.94 -11.72 9.30
CA ASP A 20 -6.63 -12.95 9.70
C ASP A 20 -7.98 -12.61 10.32
N GLU A 21 -9.05 -12.90 9.59
CA GLU A 21 -10.41 -12.53 9.99
C GLU A 21 -10.80 -13.14 11.34
N VAL A 22 -10.44 -14.40 11.60
CA VAL A 22 -10.79 -15.09 12.85
C VAL A 22 -10.14 -14.39 14.04
N LYS A 23 -8.88 -13.97 13.90
CA LYS A 23 -8.18 -13.20 14.95
C LYS A 23 -8.77 -11.81 15.12
N VAL A 24 -9.08 -11.12 14.03
CA VAL A 24 -9.71 -9.79 14.06
C VAL A 24 -11.05 -9.86 14.79
N GLN A 25 -11.90 -10.84 14.48
CA GLN A 25 -13.20 -11.02 15.13
C GLN A 25 -13.06 -11.31 16.63
N LYS A 26 -12.10 -12.16 17.03
CA LYS A 26 -11.82 -12.44 18.44
C LYS A 26 -11.38 -11.17 19.18
N ILE A 27 -10.48 -10.41 18.58
CA ILE A 27 -9.97 -9.16 19.16
C ILE A 27 -11.06 -8.10 19.22
N SER A 28 -11.87 -7.92 18.18
CA SER A 28 -12.91 -6.88 18.14
C SER A 28 -14.00 -7.10 19.19
N ARG A 29 -14.30 -8.37 19.53
CA ARG A 29 -15.31 -8.72 20.55
C ARG A 29 -14.92 -8.31 21.98
N ILE A 30 -13.63 -8.25 22.29
CA ILE A 30 -13.14 -7.94 23.64
C ILE A 30 -12.80 -6.45 23.83
N LEU A 31 -12.81 -5.66 22.76
CA LEU A 31 -12.46 -4.23 22.81
C LEU A 31 -13.71 -3.37 23.06
N SER A 32 -13.57 -2.37 23.93
CA SER A 32 -14.58 -1.33 24.08
C SER A 32 -14.65 -0.45 22.83
N LYS A 33 -15.78 0.24 22.62
CA LYS A 33 -16.01 1.12 21.45
C LYS A 33 -14.86 2.12 21.19
N ARG A 34 -14.29 2.70 22.26
CA ARG A 34 -13.14 3.61 22.17
C ARG A 34 -11.89 2.89 21.65
N LEU A 35 -11.54 1.76 22.27
CA LEU A 35 -10.35 0.99 21.89
C LEU A 35 -10.49 0.36 20.51
N LEU A 36 -11.70 -0.03 20.11
CA LEU A 36 -11.98 -0.55 18.78
C LEU A 36 -11.70 0.50 17.69
N LYS A 37 -12.09 1.76 17.90
CA LYS A 37 -11.76 2.85 16.97
C LYS A 37 -10.25 3.04 16.82
N GLU A 38 -9.51 3.02 17.93
CA GLU A 38 -8.05 3.13 17.90
C GLU A 38 -7.41 1.92 17.21
N TYR A 39 -7.87 0.71 17.52
CA TYR A 39 -7.42 -0.52 16.89
C TYR A 39 -7.64 -0.53 15.38
N ILE A 40 -8.83 -0.13 14.89
CA ILE A 40 -9.11 0.01 13.45
C ILE A 40 -8.17 1.04 12.81
N LYS A 41 -7.91 2.15 13.49
CA LYS A 41 -6.97 3.18 13.00
C LYS A 41 -5.55 2.61 12.86
N PHE A 42 -5.08 1.84 13.84
CA PHE A 42 -3.76 1.19 13.76
C PHE A 42 -3.72 0.08 12.70
N LEU A 43 -4.78 -0.71 12.54
CA LEU A 43 -4.91 -1.69 11.46
C LEU A 43 -4.74 -1.04 10.09
N LYS A 44 -5.49 0.05 9.82
CA LYS A 44 -5.40 0.78 8.56
C LYS A 44 -4.00 1.29 8.28
N ARG A 45 -3.33 1.86 9.28
CA ARG A 45 -1.95 2.35 9.17
C ARG A 45 -0.96 1.22 8.94
N TYR A 46 -1.14 0.08 9.62
CA TYR A 46 -0.28 -1.08 9.45
C TYR A 46 -0.44 -1.66 8.04
N GLU A 47 -1.68 -1.74 7.53
CA GLU A 47 -1.95 -2.18 6.16
C GLU A 47 -1.30 -1.24 5.14
N GLN A 48 -1.49 0.08 5.29
CA GLN A 48 -0.88 1.09 4.41
C GLN A 48 0.65 0.99 4.37
N LYS A 49 1.29 0.83 5.54
CA LYS A 49 2.74 0.69 5.65
C LYS A 49 3.28 -0.57 4.96
N ASN A 50 2.50 -1.64 4.96
CA ASN A 50 2.89 -2.94 4.41
C ASN A 50 2.33 -3.18 3.00
N LYS A 51 1.64 -2.22 2.40
CA LYS A 51 1.09 -2.31 1.06
C LYS A 51 1.91 -1.46 0.10
N LEU A 52 2.21 -2.04 -1.07
CA LEU A 52 2.77 -1.31 -2.21
C LEU A 52 1.72 -1.29 -3.30
N ILE A 53 1.28 -0.11 -3.73
CA ILE A 53 0.34 0.02 -4.84
C ILE A 53 1.11 0.42 -6.08
N ILE A 54 0.96 -0.34 -7.15
CA ILE A 54 1.57 -0.08 -8.45
C ILE A 54 0.44 0.24 -9.42
N VAL A 55 0.42 1.46 -9.91
CA VAL A 55 -0.55 1.98 -10.86
C VAL A 55 0.10 2.03 -12.24
N ILE A 56 -0.57 1.45 -13.24
CA ILE A 56 -0.05 1.27 -14.60
C ILE A 56 -1.05 1.71 -15.67
N SER A 57 -0.53 2.29 -16.76
CA SER A 57 -1.29 2.81 -17.89
C SER A 57 -1.67 1.73 -18.90
N GLN A 58 -2.53 0.78 -18.50
CA GLN A 58 -2.81 -0.47 -19.23
C GLN A 58 -1.56 -1.33 -19.46
N SER A 59 -1.65 -2.63 -19.19
CA SER A 59 -0.51 -3.52 -19.40
C SER A 59 -0.98 -4.89 -19.83
N ASP A 60 -0.23 -5.52 -20.74
CA ASP A 60 -0.40 -6.94 -21.04
C ASP A 60 -0.27 -7.74 -19.73
N PRO A 61 -1.18 -8.69 -19.43
CA PRO A 61 -1.04 -9.60 -18.29
C PRO A 61 0.37 -10.20 -18.11
N LYS A 62 1.10 -10.46 -19.20
CA LYS A 62 2.49 -10.95 -19.16
C LYS A 62 3.45 -9.93 -18.57
N GLU A 63 3.28 -8.65 -18.87
CA GLU A 63 4.07 -7.57 -18.30
C GLU A 63 3.79 -7.39 -16.81
N ILE A 64 2.51 -7.45 -16.41
CA ILE A 64 2.11 -7.40 -15.00
C ILE A 64 2.80 -8.50 -14.19
N ILE A 65 2.90 -9.73 -14.73
CA ILE A 65 3.60 -10.83 -14.06
C ILE A 65 5.10 -10.55 -13.90
N LYS A 66 5.77 -10.02 -14.94
CA LYS A 66 7.19 -9.67 -14.87
C LYS A 66 7.45 -8.57 -13.84
N ILE A 67 6.64 -7.51 -13.89
CA ILE A 67 6.71 -6.37 -12.98
C ILE A 67 6.46 -6.83 -11.55
N ARG A 68 5.43 -7.66 -11.32
CA ARG A 68 5.14 -8.27 -10.01
C ARG A 68 6.35 -9.00 -9.46
N LYS A 69 6.96 -9.91 -10.23
CA LYS A 69 8.15 -10.65 -9.79
C LYS A 69 9.32 -9.73 -9.45
N HIS A 70 9.49 -8.64 -10.19
CA HIS A 70 10.53 -7.65 -9.91
C HIS A 70 10.31 -6.95 -8.57
N TYR A 71 9.10 -6.42 -8.34
CA TYR A 71 8.80 -5.72 -7.10
C TYR A 71 8.65 -6.63 -5.88
N GLU A 72 8.26 -7.89 -6.05
CA GLU A 72 8.28 -8.90 -4.97
C GLU A 72 9.71 -9.17 -4.47
N LYS A 73 10.72 -9.09 -5.34
CA LYS A 73 12.14 -9.21 -4.94
C LYS A 73 12.62 -7.98 -4.16
N ILE A 74 12.21 -6.78 -4.58
CA ILE A 74 12.63 -5.52 -3.94
C ILE A 74 11.90 -5.32 -2.61
N PHE A 75 10.61 -5.70 -2.55
CA PHE A 75 9.74 -5.51 -1.39
C PHE A 75 9.18 -6.85 -0.87
N PRO A 76 10.02 -7.78 -0.39
CA PRO A 76 9.63 -9.16 -0.07
C PRO A 76 8.62 -9.29 1.09
N LYS A 77 8.44 -8.21 1.87
CA LYS A 77 7.53 -8.17 3.02
C LYS A 77 6.26 -7.36 2.75
N LYS A 78 6.12 -6.75 1.56
CA LYS A 78 4.96 -5.92 1.23
C LYS A 78 3.94 -6.68 0.40
N ASN A 79 2.68 -6.39 0.64
CA ASN A 79 1.58 -6.83 -0.20
C ASN A 79 1.49 -5.93 -1.45
N ILE A 80 1.77 -6.49 -2.61
CA ILE A 80 1.81 -5.74 -3.88
C ILE A 80 0.46 -5.82 -4.59
N VAL A 81 -0.17 -4.65 -4.73
CA VAL A 81 -1.47 -4.50 -5.39
C VAL A 81 -1.30 -3.69 -6.66
N PHE A 82 -1.78 -4.24 -7.77
CA PHE A 82 -1.78 -3.57 -9.06
C PHE A 82 -3.14 -2.88 -9.28
N GLN A 83 -3.09 -1.65 -9.80
CA GLN A 83 -4.25 -0.88 -10.20
C GLN A 83 -4.02 -0.37 -11.61
N GLU A 84 -5.06 -0.38 -12.44
CA GLU A 84 -5.01 0.22 -13.76
C GLU A 84 -5.57 1.64 -13.69
N ASP A 85 -4.84 2.58 -14.28
CA ASP A 85 -5.30 3.95 -14.47
C ASP A 85 -5.03 4.38 -15.91
N LYS A 86 -6.11 4.51 -16.69
CA LYS A 86 -6.05 4.91 -18.11
C LYS A 86 -5.68 6.38 -18.30
N THR A 87 -5.72 7.20 -17.25
CA THR A 87 -5.32 8.61 -17.30
C THR A 87 -3.82 8.81 -17.16
N LEU A 88 -3.10 7.77 -16.72
CA LEU A 88 -1.65 7.74 -16.71
C LEU A 88 -1.18 7.62 -18.17
N ILE A 89 -0.53 8.66 -18.70
CA ILE A 89 0.00 8.63 -20.07
C ILE A 89 1.38 7.99 -20.00
N GLY A 90 1.47 6.70 -20.34
CA GLY A 90 2.72 5.94 -20.44
C GLY A 90 3.60 6.03 -19.20
N GLY A 91 3.46 5.08 -18.27
CA GLY A 91 4.31 5.08 -17.09
C GLY A 91 3.92 4.13 -15.96
N ILE A 92 4.60 4.29 -14.83
CA ILE A 92 4.30 3.57 -13.58
C ILE A 92 4.23 4.58 -12.44
N LYS A 93 3.17 4.50 -11.64
CA LYS A 93 3.06 5.22 -10.37
C LYS A 93 3.08 4.24 -9.21
N ILE A 94 4.00 4.44 -8.28
CA ILE A 94 4.22 3.60 -7.11
C ILE A 94 3.80 4.39 -5.88
N ILE A 95 2.85 3.86 -5.13
CA ILE A 95 2.41 4.43 -3.86
C ILE A 95 2.88 3.51 -2.74
N ASP A 96 3.79 4.03 -1.92
CA ASP A 96 4.34 3.39 -0.74
C ASP A 96 4.03 4.21 0.50
N ASN A 97 2.95 3.85 1.19
CA ASN A 97 2.40 4.61 2.31
C ASN A 97 2.15 6.08 1.92
N ASP A 98 2.97 7.01 2.42
CA ASP A 98 2.87 8.45 2.15
C ASP A 98 3.79 8.92 1.00
N LYS A 99 4.56 8.00 0.40
CA LYS A 99 5.46 8.29 -0.72
C LYS A 99 4.83 7.91 -2.03
N ILE A 100 4.79 8.86 -2.95
CA ILE A 100 4.32 8.66 -4.32
C ILE A 100 5.52 8.87 -5.24
N TYR A 101 5.86 7.83 -5.99
CA TYR A 101 6.84 7.91 -7.07
C TYR A 101 6.07 7.80 -8.38
N GLU A 102 6.16 8.81 -9.24
CA GLU A 102 5.48 8.81 -10.53
C GLU A 102 6.51 8.89 -11.65
N PHE A 103 6.61 7.80 -12.42
CA PHE A 103 7.46 7.69 -13.59
C PHE A 103 6.55 7.64 -14.83
N SER A 104 5.88 8.76 -15.11
CA SER A 104 5.01 8.92 -16.28
C SER A 104 5.58 9.95 -17.24
N LEU A 105 5.28 9.83 -18.54
CA LEU A 105 5.65 10.85 -19.52
C LEU A 105 5.10 12.23 -19.11
N LYS A 106 3.91 12.26 -18.52
CA LYS A 106 3.31 13.48 -17.94
C LYS A 106 4.20 14.11 -16.87
N GLY A 107 4.81 13.32 -15.98
CA GLY A 107 5.75 13.80 -14.97
C GLY A 107 6.99 14.44 -15.61
N ILE A 108 7.56 13.78 -16.63
CA ILE A 108 8.72 14.28 -17.38
C ILE A 108 8.39 15.62 -18.08
N PHE A 109 7.23 15.74 -18.71
CA PHE A 109 6.80 17.01 -19.33
C PHE A 109 6.66 18.13 -18.29
N GLY A 110 6.12 17.85 -17.11
CA GLY A 110 6.01 18.84 -16.04
C GLY A 110 7.38 19.35 -15.56
N GLU A 111 8.36 18.47 -15.40
CA GLU A 111 9.72 18.85 -15.03
C GLU A 111 10.43 19.66 -16.13
N LEU A 112 10.24 19.28 -17.40
CA LEU A 112 10.81 20.01 -18.54
C LEU A 112 10.24 21.43 -18.68
N ILE A 113 8.93 21.60 -18.48
CA ILE A 113 8.29 22.92 -18.55
C ILE A 113 8.76 23.82 -17.41
N ASN A 114 8.85 23.28 -16.18
CA ASN A 114 9.28 24.06 -15.01
C ASN A 114 10.75 24.51 -15.10
N ASN A 115 11.62 23.70 -15.72
CA ASN A 115 13.04 24.00 -15.90
C ASN A 115 13.35 24.96 -17.07
N GLN A 116 12.35 25.37 -17.86
CA GLN A 116 12.52 26.37 -18.94
C GLN A 116 12.13 27.79 -18.53
N THR A 117 11.76 28.02 -17.26
CA THR A 117 11.33 29.32 -16.71
C THR A 117 12.38 30.02 -15.83
N LEU A 118 13.67 29.77 -16.06
CA LEU A 118 14.79 30.47 -15.41
C LEU A 118 15.61 31.28 -16.42
#